data_AF-A0A444Z0P2-F1
#
_entry.id   AF-A0A444Z0P2-F1
#
_cell.length_a   1.000
_cell.length_b   1.000
_cell.length_c   1.000
_cell.angle_alpha   90.00
_cell.angle_beta   90.00
_cell.angle_gamma   90.00
#
_symmetry.space_group_name_H-M   'P 1'
#
loop_
_entity.id
_entity.type
_entity.pdbx_description
1 polymer ?
#
loop_
_entity_poly.entity_id
_entity_poly.type
_entity_poly.pdbx_seq_one_letter_code
_entity_poly.pdbx_strand_id
1 'polypeptide(L)'
;MQSAMEFFSGLLLTLMNMNGWSEELEMELREVIEVVKRKDVEDYERLGNKALKANKILAIVGPLLTAIAALGSVFVAGIRVQVGLRLDPNPTLPYSFVTPSGQVGMVFEMYRNCGGFFKQLEETVEATLEENEFDKRENGQVFELKVALQLGRSVSQHRELTSKSASCRAEGISIDEFASKMF
;
A
#
# COMPACT_ATOMS: atom_id res chain seq x y z
N MET A 1 -34.86 -45.70 11.41
CA MET A 1 -33.85 -45.61 10.33
C MET A 1 -34.01 -44.34 9.50
N GLN A 2 -35.19 -44.04 8.95
CA GLN A 2 -35.47 -42.81 8.17
C GLN A 2 -35.06 -41.51 8.88
N SER A 3 -35.48 -41.32 10.14
CA SER A 3 -35.18 -40.09 10.90
C SER A 3 -33.69 -39.89 11.21
N ALA A 4 -32.90 -40.97 11.30
CA ALA A 4 -31.46 -40.87 11.50
C ALA A 4 -30.75 -40.51 10.20
N MET A 5 -31.24 -41.01 9.06
CA MET A 5 -30.71 -40.69 7.74
C MET A 5 -31.01 -39.24 7.33
N GLU A 6 -32.20 -38.72 7.67
CA GLU A 6 -32.55 -37.30 7.49
C GLU A 6 -31.71 -36.37 8.39
N PHE A 7 -31.47 -36.76 9.64
CA PHE A 7 -30.58 -36.03 10.54
C PHE A 7 -29.14 -36.00 10.02
N PHE A 8 -28.62 -37.13 9.57
CA PHE A 8 -27.29 -37.21 8.96
C PHE A 8 -27.22 -36.44 7.65
N SER A 9 -28.23 -36.49 6.79
CA SER A 9 -28.29 -35.73 5.54
C SER A 9 -28.36 -34.22 5.79
N GLY A 10 -29.17 -33.78 6.76
CA GLY A 10 -29.23 -32.39 7.20
C GLY A 10 -27.91 -31.92 7.80
N LEU A 11 -27.29 -32.72 8.67
CA LEU A 11 -25.98 -32.41 9.23
C LEU A 11 -24.88 -32.38 8.17
N LEU A 12 -24.90 -33.30 7.21
CA LEU A 12 -23.93 -33.38 6.11
C LEU A 12 -24.11 -32.22 5.13
N LEU A 13 -25.34 -31.79 4.86
CA LEU A 13 -25.65 -30.55 4.13
C LEU A 13 -25.14 -29.33 4.89
N THR A 14 -25.34 -29.27 6.21
CA THR A 14 -24.86 -28.16 7.03
C THR A 14 -23.33 -28.09 7.06
N LEU A 15 -22.65 -29.24 7.12
CA LEU A 15 -21.19 -29.36 7.06
C LEU A 15 -20.62 -29.07 5.65
N MET A 16 -21.32 -29.50 4.60
CA MET A 16 -20.97 -29.19 3.21
C MET A 16 -21.17 -27.71 2.87
N ASN A 17 -22.05 -27.01 3.59
CA ASN A 17 -22.33 -25.59 3.40
C ASN A 17 -21.36 -24.66 4.15
N MET A 18 -20.38 -25.20 4.87
CA MET A 18 -19.34 -24.38 5.52
C MET A 18 -18.24 -24.08 4.51
N ASN A 19 -18.37 -23.01 3.72
CA ASN A 19 -17.40 -22.61 2.69
C ASN A 19 -16.05 -22.08 3.26
N GLY A 20 -15.64 -22.51 4.46
CA GLY A 20 -14.40 -22.10 5.12
C GLY A 20 -14.49 -20.78 5.91
N TRP A 21 -15.63 -20.07 5.91
CA TRP A 21 -15.87 -18.91 6.76
C TRP A 21 -16.25 -19.32 8.20
N SER A 22 -15.67 -18.63 9.18
CA SER A 22 -16.02 -18.71 10.60
C SER A 22 -16.07 -17.30 11.19
N GLU A 23 -16.80 -17.10 12.29
CA GLU A 23 -16.84 -15.81 12.99
C GLU A 23 -15.43 -15.37 13.44
N GLU A 24 -14.60 -16.32 13.87
CA GLU A 24 -13.20 -16.08 14.23
C GLU A 24 -12.41 -15.52 13.05
N LEU A 25 -12.54 -16.14 11.86
CA LEU A 25 -11.87 -15.67 10.66
C LEU A 25 -12.35 -14.26 10.24
N GLU A 26 -13.65 -13.99 10.34
CA GLU A 26 -14.17 -12.65 10.05
C GLU A 26 -13.62 -11.60 11.03
N MET A 27 -13.51 -11.93 12.32
CA MET A 27 -12.88 -11.05 13.31
C MET A 27 -11.39 -10.81 13.01
N GLU A 28 -10.65 -11.86 12.66
CA GLU A 28 -9.24 -11.75 12.29
C GLU A 28 -9.04 -10.84 11.06
N LEU A 29 -9.86 -11.01 10.02
CA LEU A 29 -9.81 -10.16 8.83
C LEU A 29 -10.14 -8.70 9.13
N ARG A 30 -11.14 -8.45 9.98
CA ARG A 30 -11.49 -7.09 10.43
C ARG A 30 -10.34 -6.45 11.21
N GLU A 31 -9.72 -7.22 12.11
CA GLU A 31 -8.63 -6.73 12.93
C GLU A 31 -7.40 -6.36 12.08
N VAL A 32 -7.03 -7.20 11.11
CA VAL A 32 -5.92 -6.87 10.19
C VAL A 32 -6.22 -5.62 9.38
N ILE A 33 -7.44 -5.46 8.87
CA ILE A 33 -7.79 -4.26 8.12
C ILE A 33 -7.73 -3.01 8.99
N GLU A 34 -8.10 -3.07 10.27
CA GLU A 34 -7.88 -1.95 11.17
C GLU A 34 -6.41 -1.60 11.37
N VAL A 35 -5.52 -2.60 11.44
CA VAL A 35 -4.06 -2.36 11.48
C VAL A 35 -3.61 -1.72 10.17
N VAL A 36 -4.03 -2.24 9.01
CA VAL A 36 -3.70 -1.68 7.69
C VAL A 36 -4.11 -0.21 7.59
N LYS A 37 -5.32 0.15 8.01
CA LYS A 37 -5.80 1.54 7.98
C LYS A 37 -4.95 2.45 8.87
N ARG A 38 -4.79 2.09 10.14
CA ARG A 38 -4.17 2.96 11.16
C ARG A 38 -2.65 3.08 11.02
N LYS A 39 -1.99 2.08 10.43
CA LYS A 39 -0.52 2.05 10.29
C LYS A 39 -0.09 2.24 8.85
N ASP A 40 -0.41 1.29 7.99
CA ASP A 40 0.09 1.25 6.63
C ASP A 40 -0.48 2.43 5.82
N VAL A 41 -1.80 2.55 5.67
CA VAL A 41 -2.42 3.62 4.85
C VAL A 41 -2.02 5.02 5.35
N GLU A 42 -2.18 5.28 6.65
CA GLU A 42 -1.85 6.59 7.23
C GLU A 42 -0.38 6.98 7.03
N ASP A 43 0.58 6.08 7.26
CA ASP A 43 1.99 6.44 7.12
C ASP A 43 2.41 6.57 5.65
N TYR A 44 1.88 5.73 4.75
CA TYR A 44 2.14 5.82 3.31
C TYR A 44 1.54 7.08 2.69
N GLU A 45 0.34 7.49 3.07
CA GLU A 45 -0.23 8.78 2.65
C GLU A 45 0.58 9.96 3.18
N ARG A 46 1.04 9.88 4.44
CA ARG A 46 1.89 10.91 5.05
C ARG A 46 3.22 11.06 4.32
N LEU A 47 3.87 9.94 3.98
CA LEU A 47 5.12 9.92 3.21
C LEU A 47 4.90 10.48 1.80
N GLY A 48 3.82 10.09 1.13
CA GLY A 48 3.42 10.67 -0.16
C GLY A 48 3.24 12.20 -0.07
N ASN A 49 2.55 12.69 0.95
CA ASN A 49 2.33 14.13 1.16
C ASN A 49 3.62 14.91 1.46
N LYS A 50 4.56 14.34 2.22
CA LYS A 50 5.89 14.94 2.46
C LYS A 50 6.70 15.01 1.17
N ALA A 51 6.72 13.90 0.41
CA ALA A 51 7.41 13.84 -0.88
C ALA A 51 6.81 14.84 -1.90
N LEU A 52 5.48 15.00 -1.93
CA LEU A 52 4.79 16.00 -2.76
C LEU A 52 5.23 17.43 -2.42
N LYS A 53 5.32 17.75 -1.12
CA LYS A 53 5.78 19.07 -0.65
C LYS A 53 7.23 19.33 -1.06
N ALA A 54 8.11 18.33 -0.92
CA ALA A 54 9.50 18.45 -1.35
C ALA A 54 9.59 18.67 -2.87
N ASN A 55 8.82 17.94 -3.69
CA ASN A 55 8.79 18.10 -5.13
C ASN A 55 8.29 19.50 -5.54
N LYS A 56 7.27 20.04 -4.85
CA LYS A 56 6.77 21.41 -5.09
C LYS A 56 7.83 22.47 -4.77
N ILE A 57 8.52 22.36 -3.64
CA ILE A 57 9.60 23.29 -3.26
C ILE A 57 10.74 23.20 -4.27
N LEU A 58 11.16 21.99 -4.64
CA LEU A 58 12.23 21.77 -5.61
C LEU A 58 11.86 22.30 -7.00
N ALA A 59 10.60 22.18 -7.43
CA ALA A 59 10.13 22.72 -8.69
C ALA A 59 10.16 24.26 -8.73
N ILE A 60 10.07 24.92 -7.59
CA ILE A 60 10.20 26.39 -7.46
C ILE A 60 11.68 26.77 -7.38
N VAL A 61 12.45 26.07 -6.54
CA VAL A 61 13.87 26.37 -6.28
C VAL A 61 14.77 25.96 -7.45
N GLY A 62 14.40 24.95 -8.24
CA GLY A 62 15.16 24.46 -9.40
C GLY A 62 15.39 25.56 -10.44
N PRO A 63 14.33 26.15 -11.04
CA PRO A 63 14.46 27.28 -11.96
C PRO A 63 15.15 28.50 -11.33
N LEU A 64 14.93 28.74 -10.03
CA LEU A 64 15.56 29.85 -9.31
C LEU A 64 17.08 29.66 -9.17
N LEU A 65 17.52 28.47 -8.77
CA LEU A 65 18.95 28.10 -8.71
C LEU A 65 19.58 28.13 -10.11
N THR A 66 18.88 27.64 -11.13
CA THR A 66 19.34 27.72 -12.52
C THR A 66 19.47 29.17 -13.00
N ALA A 67 18.52 30.05 -12.65
CA ALA A 67 18.59 31.47 -12.98
C ALA A 67 19.75 32.17 -12.26
N ILE A 68 19.97 31.88 -10.96
CA ILE A 68 21.10 32.41 -10.20
C ILE A 68 22.43 31.89 -10.76
N ALA A 69 22.50 30.60 -11.11
CA ALA A 69 23.68 30.01 -11.74
C ALA A 69 23.96 30.62 -13.12
N ALA A 70 22.94 30.87 -13.94
CA ALA A 70 23.09 31.53 -15.24
C ALA A 70 23.61 32.97 -15.10
N LEU A 71 23.10 33.73 -14.11
CA LEU A 71 23.58 35.08 -13.80
C LEU A 71 25.00 35.10 -13.20
N GLY A 72 25.35 34.10 -12.38
CA GLY A 72 26.70 33.95 -11.81
C GLY A 72 27.74 33.36 -12.78
N SER A 73 27.31 32.72 -13.86
CA SER A 73 28.19 32.11 -14.87
C SER A 73 28.93 33.12 -15.74
N VAL A 74 28.66 34.43 -15.61
CA VAL A 74 29.42 35.49 -16.27
C VAL A 74 30.76 35.79 -15.56
N PHE A 75 31.04 35.22 -14.38
CA PHE A 75 32.23 35.62 -13.59
C PHE A 75 33.14 34.51 -13.04
N VAL A 76 32.91 33.22 -13.30
CA VAL A 76 33.76 32.14 -12.73
C VAL A 76 34.35 31.24 -13.81
N ALA A 77 35.45 31.71 -14.40
CA ALA A 77 36.43 30.82 -15.02
C ALA A 77 37.12 29.99 -13.90
N GLY A 78 36.61 28.80 -13.59
CA GLY A 78 37.29 27.94 -12.62
C GLY A 78 36.57 26.68 -12.15
N ILE A 79 35.24 26.62 -12.23
CA ILE A 79 34.50 25.38 -11.94
C ILE A 79 33.98 24.84 -13.26
N ARG A 80 34.56 23.72 -13.73
CA ARG A 80 34.07 23.03 -14.92
C ARG A 80 32.74 22.35 -14.61
N VAL A 81 31.67 23.13 -14.62
CA VAL A 81 30.35 22.59 -14.98
C VAL A 81 30.41 22.40 -16.49
N GLN A 82 30.48 21.16 -16.97
CA GLN A 82 30.26 20.89 -18.39
C GLN A 82 28.78 21.10 -18.69
N VAL A 83 28.38 22.36 -18.84
CA VAL A 83 27.21 22.72 -19.63
C VAL A 83 27.65 22.54 -21.08
N GLY A 84 27.27 21.42 -21.68
CA GLY A 84 27.41 21.22 -23.12
C GLY A 84 26.47 22.18 -23.85
N LEU A 85 26.86 23.45 -23.99
CA LEU A 85 26.22 24.38 -24.90
C LEU A 85 26.68 24.02 -26.32
N ARG A 86 25.96 23.12 -26.95
CA ARG A 86 26.07 22.92 -28.40
C ARG A 86 25.36 24.10 -29.05
N LEU A 87 26.13 25.06 -29.57
CA LEU A 87 25.63 26.11 -30.44
C LEU A 87 25.32 25.49 -31.80
N ASP A 88 24.20 24.77 -31.90
CA ASP A 88 23.62 24.44 -33.19
C ASP A 88 22.85 25.69 -33.67
N PRO A 89 23.09 26.18 -34.90
CA PRO A 89 22.48 27.41 -35.41
C PRO A 89 20.99 27.24 -35.81
N ASN A 90 20.30 26.20 -35.33
CA ASN A 90 18.94 25.89 -35.72
C ASN A 90 17.97 26.13 -34.53
N PRO A 91 16.98 27.04 -34.63
CA PRO A 91 16.06 27.34 -33.54
C PRO A 91 14.98 26.27 -33.43
N THR A 92 15.34 25.10 -32.90
CA THR A 92 14.36 24.09 -32.52
C THR A 92 14.74 23.54 -31.16
N LEU A 93 14.04 24.01 -30.12
CA LEU A 93 14.00 23.41 -28.79
C LEU A 93 13.64 21.90 -28.91
N PRO A 94 14.12 20.99 -28.03
CA PRO A 94 14.17 21.20 -26.59
C PRO A 94 15.44 20.71 -25.87
N TYR A 95 15.80 21.45 -24.84
CA TYR A 95 16.67 21.08 -23.74
C TYR A 95 16.13 19.82 -23.01
N SER A 96 16.52 18.63 -23.45
CA SER A 96 16.27 17.43 -22.66
C SER A 96 17.36 17.27 -21.60
N PHE A 97 17.18 17.94 -20.47
CA PHE A 97 17.94 17.64 -19.25
C PHE A 97 17.34 16.38 -18.61
N VAL A 98 18.09 15.28 -18.60
CA VAL A 98 17.78 14.12 -17.75
C VAL A 98 18.22 14.47 -16.34
N THR A 99 17.35 15.14 -15.60
CA THR A 99 17.55 15.39 -14.17
C THR A 99 17.44 14.06 -13.41
N PRO A 100 18.15 13.90 -12.27
CA PRO A 100 17.90 12.81 -11.30
C PRO A 100 16.46 12.74 -10.76
N SER A 101 15.58 13.69 -11.15
CA SER A 101 14.15 13.71 -10.89
C SER A 101 13.41 12.46 -11.39
N GLY A 102 13.96 11.73 -12.37
CA GLY A 102 13.43 10.42 -12.79
C GLY A 102 13.51 9.36 -11.68
N GLN A 103 14.48 9.48 -10.76
CA GLN A 103 14.66 8.54 -9.65
C GLN A 103 13.82 8.96 -8.42
N VAL A 104 13.69 10.26 -8.16
CA VAL A 104 12.88 10.79 -7.05
C VAL A 104 11.37 10.69 -7.35
N GLY A 105 10.97 10.86 -8.61
CA GLY A 105 9.59 10.66 -9.06
C GLY A 105 9.12 9.21 -8.88
N MET A 106 10.02 8.24 -9.09
CA MET A 106 9.74 6.82 -8.94
C MET A 106 9.48 6.42 -7.47
N VAL A 107 10.17 7.05 -6.52
CA VAL A 107 9.90 6.86 -5.07
C VAL A 107 8.57 7.50 -4.66
N PHE A 108 8.21 8.64 -5.26
CA PHE A 108 6.89 9.25 -5.04
C PHE A 108 5.75 8.36 -5.56
N GLU A 109 5.91 7.80 -6.75
CA GLU A 109 4.97 6.84 -7.32
C GLU A 109 4.88 5.58 -6.47
N MET A 110 5.99 5.10 -5.90
CA MET A 110 5.99 3.97 -4.97
C MET A 110 5.11 4.24 -3.74
N TYR A 111 5.31 5.35 -3.03
CA TYR A 111 4.49 5.67 -1.84
C TYR A 111 3.00 5.82 -2.18
N ARG A 112 2.68 6.49 -3.30
CA ARG A 112 1.29 6.64 -3.76
C ARG A 112 0.68 5.29 -4.19
N ASN A 113 1.46 4.45 -4.85
CA ASN A 113 1.05 3.12 -5.29
C ASN A 113 0.81 2.19 -4.08
N CYS A 114 1.69 2.20 -3.08
CA CYS A 114 1.52 1.46 -1.84
C CYS A 114 0.26 1.89 -1.09
N GLY A 115 0.02 3.21 -0.94
CA GLY A 115 -1.22 3.71 -0.32
C GLY A 115 -2.48 3.25 -1.07
N GLY A 116 -2.47 3.32 -2.40
CA GLY A 116 -3.56 2.82 -3.24
C GLY A 116 -3.77 1.30 -3.14
N PHE A 117 -2.69 0.52 -3.05
CA PHE A 117 -2.74 -0.92 -2.85
C PHE A 117 -3.43 -1.29 -1.53
N PHE A 118 -3.03 -0.66 -0.42
CA PHE A 118 -3.62 -0.94 0.88
C PHE A 118 -5.09 -0.55 0.96
N LYS A 119 -5.47 0.58 0.34
CA LYS A 119 -6.87 0.99 0.23
C LYS A 119 -7.70 -0.01 -0.58
N GLN A 120 -7.18 -0.50 -1.69
CA GLN A 120 -7.87 -1.50 -2.50
C GLN A 120 -8.01 -2.85 -1.75
N LEU A 121 -7.00 -3.23 -0.97
CA LEU A 121 -7.05 -4.40 -0.10
C LEU A 121 -8.14 -4.26 0.97
N GLU A 122 -8.21 -3.11 1.63
CA GLU A 122 -9.28 -2.74 2.58
C GLU A 122 -10.66 -2.87 1.95
N GLU A 123 -10.91 -2.19 0.83
CA GLU A 123 -12.20 -2.20 0.14
C GLU A 123 -12.61 -3.63 -0.28
N THR A 124 -11.64 -4.46 -0.70
CA THR A 124 -11.89 -5.85 -1.07
C THR A 124 -12.30 -6.71 0.13
N VAL A 125 -11.62 -6.54 1.28
CA VAL A 125 -11.96 -7.29 2.50
C VAL A 125 -13.30 -6.84 3.05
N GLU A 126 -13.58 -5.55 3.09
CA GLU A 126 -14.88 -5.03 3.55
C GLU A 126 -16.03 -5.52 2.66
N ALA A 127 -15.90 -5.41 1.33
CA ALA A 127 -16.90 -5.92 0.40
C ALA A 127 -17.14 -7.44 0.55
N THR A 128 -16.08 -8.21 0.81
CA THR A 128 -16.18 -9.66 1.02
C THR A 128 -16.90 -9.99 2.33
N LEU A 129 -16.67 -9.20 3.39
CA LEU A 129 -17.34 -9.37 4.68
C LEU A 129 -18.81 -8.91 4.67
N GLU A 130 -19.17 -7.95 3.81
CA GLU A 130 -20.55 -7.46 3.64
C GLU A 130 -21.42 -8.34 2.72
N GLU A 131 -20.81 -9.16 1.86
CA GLU A 131 -21.53 -10.04 0.91
C GLU A 131 -22.34 -11.09 1.67
N ASN A 132 -23.67 -11.06 1.68
CA ASN A 132 -24.44 -12.02 2.49
C ASN A 132 -24.63 -13.38 1.80
N GLU A 133 -24.35 -13.48 0.49
CA GLU A 133 -24.51 -14.72 -0.28
C GLU A 133 -23.23 -15.57 -0.21
N PHE A 134 -23.26 -16.60 0.66
CA PHE A 134 -22.13 -17.52 0.86
C PHE A 134 -21.62 -18.18 -0.44
N ASP A 135 -22.51 -18.45 -1.40
CA ASP A 135 -22.15 -19.07 -2.68
C ASP A 135 -21.39 -18.13 -3.61
N LYS A 136 -21.47 -16.81 -3.38
CA LYS A 136 -20.71 -15.79 -4.11
C LYS A 136 -19.38 -15.48 -3.45
N ARG A 137 -19.22 -15.81 -2.17
CA ARG A 137 -17.95 -15.63 -1.44
C ARG A 137 -16.94 -16.67 -1.89
N GLU A 138 -15.70 -16.22 -2.09
CA GLU A 138 -14.55 -17.11 -2.14
C GLU A 138 -14.47 -17.92 -0.84
N ASN A 139 -13.88 -19.11 -0.90
CA ASN A 139 -13.66 -19.93 0.29
C ASN A 139 -12.86 -19.14 1.35
N GLY A 140 -13.34 -19.11 2.59
CA GLY A 140 -12.77 -18.25 3.64
C GLY A 140 -11.27 -18.48 3.87
N GLN A 141 -10.80 -19.73 3.87
CA GLN A 141 -9.38 -20.03 4.07
C GLN A 141 -8.52 -19.63 2.86
N VAL A 142 -9.06 -19.75 1.64
CA VAL A 142 -8.39 -19.28 0.43
C VAL A 142 -8.29 -17.75 0.45
N PHE A 143 -9.35 -17.08 0.88
CA PHE A 143 -9.38 -15.64 1.03
C PHE A 143 -8.39 -15.15 2.10
N GLU A 144 -8.32 -15.83 3.26
CA GLU A 144 -7.33 -15.56 4.31
C GLU A 144 -5.90 -15.66 3.78
N LEU A 145 -5.59 -16.75 3.06
CA LEU A 145 -4.27 -16.95 2.46
C LEU A 145 -3.95 -15.83 1.46
N LYS A 146 -4.92 -15.42 0.65
CA LYS A 146 -4.77 -14.33 -0.31
C LYS A 146 -4.43 -13.01 0.38
N VAL A 147 -5.15 -12.65 1.44
CA VAL A 147 -4.88 -11.43 2.23
C VAL A 147 -3.48 -11.50 2.88
N ALA A 148 -3.14 -12.64 3.50
CA ALA A 148 -1.82 -12.85 4.09
C ALA A 148 -0.69 -12.68 3.06
N LEU A 149 -0.83 -13.27 1.87
CA LEU A 149 0.14 -13.15 0.79
C LEU A 149 0.24 -11.72 0.25
N GLN A 150 -0.88 -11.00 0.12
CA GLN A 150 -0.87 -9.59 -0.27
C GLN A 150 -0.14 -8.70 0.74
N LEU A 151 -0.13 -9.09 2.02
CA LEU A 151 0.64 -8.42 3.08
C LEU A 151 2.07 -8.95 3.23
N GLY A 152 2.48 -9.95 2.44
CA GLY A 152 3.80 -10.57 2.53
C GLY A 152 4.00 -11.40 3.80
N ARG A 153 2.92 -11.93 4.39
CA ARG A 153 2.94 -12.75 5.60
C ARG A 153 2.50 -14.18 5.30
N SER A 154 2.94 -15.10 6.17
CA SER A 154 2.29 -16.41 6.30
C SER A 154 1.00 -16.29 7.10
N VAL A 155 0.10 -17.26 6.94
CA VAL A 155 -1.19 -17.30 7.65
C VAL A 155 -1.00 -17.28 9.18
N SER A 156 0.00 -18.00 9.71
CA SER A 156 0.30 -17.99 11.15
C SER A 156 0.75 -16.62 11.65
N GLN A 157 1.63 -15.93 10.91
CA GLN A 157 2.08 -14.57 11.26
C GLN A 157 0.97 -13.52 11.14
N HIS A 158 -0.01 -13.77 10.28
CA HIS A 158 -1.21 -12.95 10.14
C HIS A 158 -2.09 -13.07 11.40
N ARG A 159 -2.35 -14.29 11.88
CA ARG A 159 -3.12 -14.54 13.11
C ARG A 159 -2.41 -14.10 14.39
N GLU A 160 -1.09 -14.19 14.43
CA GLU A 160 -0.30 -13.65 15.54
C GLU A 160 -0.45 -12.13 15.62
N LEU A 161 -0.43 -11.45 14.46
CA LEU A 161 -0.61 -10.00 14.38
C LEU A 161 -2.00 -9.59 14.86
N THR A 162 -3.07 -10.28 14.44
CA THR A 162 -4.44 -9.99 14.89
C THR A 162 -4.59 -10.16 16.39
N SER A 163 -4.07 -11.27 16.93
CA SER A 163 -4.08 -11.55 18.37
C SER A 163 -3.37 -10.47 19.17
N LYS A 164 -2.19 -10.06 18.71
CA LYS A 164 -1.40 -8.99 19.33
C LYS A 164 -2.11 -7.65 19.24
N SER A 165 -2.73 -7.33 18.09
CA SER A 165 -3.51 -6.10 17.91
C SER A 165 -4.71 -6.03 18.86
N ALA A 166 -5.46 -7.13 18.97
CA ALA A 166 -6.58 -7.26 19.89
C ALA A 166 -6.14 -7.08 21.36
N SER A 167 -5.01 -7.68 21.77
CA SER A 167 -4.42 -7.49 23.10
C SER A 167 -4.03 -6.04 23.34
N CYS A 168 -3.31 -5.41 22.40
CA CYS A 168 -2.93 -4.00 22.49
C CYS A 168 -4.17 -3.10 22.66
N ARG A 169 -5.25 -3.38 21.92
CA ARG A 169 -6.52 -2.64 22.05
C ARG A 169 -7.13 -2.81 23.44
N ALA A 170 -7.14 -4.02 23.99
CA ALA A 170 -7.66 -4.28 25.34
C ALA A 170 -6.85 -3.54 26.42
N GLU A 171 -5.54 -3.40 26.21
CA GLU A 171 -4.62 -2.69 27.10
C GLU A 171 -4.62 -1.16 26.88
N GLY A 172 -5.30 -0.66 25.84
CA GLY A 172 -5.31 0.76 25.46
C GLY A 172 -4.01 1.26 24.84
N ILE A 173 -3.16 0.34 24.35
CA ILE A 173 -1.86 0.61 23.73
C ILE A 173 -2.01 0.51 22.22
N SER A 174 -1.27 1.32 21.44
CA SER A 174 -1.24 1.17 19.99
C SER A 174 -0.29 0.04 19.57
N ILE A 175 -0.71 -0.79 18.61
CA ILE A 175 0.19 -1.75 17.99
C ILE A 175 1.31 -0.99 17.26
N ASP A 176 2.56 -1.37 17.45
CA ASP A 176 3.69 -0.71 16.76
C ASP A 176 3.98 -1.32 15.38
N GLU A 177 3.59 -2.58 15.18
CA GLU A 177 3.92 -3.37 14.01
C GLU A 177 2.99 -3.07 12.82
N PHE A 178 3.57 -2.89 11.63
CA PHE A 178 2.84 -2.77 10.36
C PHE A 178 2.17 -4.09 9.94
N ALA A 179 1.03 -4.00 9.27
CA ALA A 179 0.40 -5.18 8.70
C ALA A 179 1.21 -5.73 7.52
N SER A 180 1.74 -4.85 6.66
CA SER A 180 2.59 -5.27 5.55
C SER A 180 4.02 -5.57 5.97
N LYS A 181 4.61 -6.58 5.33
CA LYS A 181 6.06 -6.88 5.34
C LYS A 181 6.73 -6.69 3.97
N MET A 182 5.95 -6.26 2.97
CA MET A 182 6.39 -6.22 1.57
C MET A 182 7.32 -5.05 1.24
N PHE A 183 7.28 -3.98 2.03
CA PHE A 183 7.93 -2.69 1.75
C PHE A 183 8.63 -2.13 2.98
#